data_AF-A0A963MSJ5-F1
#
_entry.id   AF-A0A963MSJ5-F1
#
_cell.length_a   1.000
_cell.length_b   1.000
_cell.length_c   1.000
_cell.angle_alpha   90.00
_cell.angle_beta   90.00
_cell.angle_gamma   90.00
#
_symmetry.space_group_name_H-M   'P 1'
#
loop_
_entity.id
_entity.type
_entity.pdbx_description
1 polymer ?
#
loop_
_entity_poly.entity_id
_entity_poly.type
_entity_poly.pdbx_seq_one_letter_code
_entity_poly.pdbx_strand_id
1 'polypeptide(L)'
;GAQMGVSLIAAVAAPQTALGQTAVSLLGVGAQYGVIMPFSRLHESEADNIGAELMAKAGFDPTESIRLWQKMAQASQGAHPPEFLSTHPSHATRIEDLQALMPKALGLMQQAHAAGKKPRCIK
;
A
#
# COMPACT_ATOMS: atom_id res chain seq x y z
N GLY A 1 -29.47 19.49 3.46
CA GLY A 1 -28.07 19.70 3.07
C GLY A 1 -27.42 20.80 3.89
N ALA A 2 -27.71 22.07 3.59
CA ALA A 2 -27.04 23.24 4.18
C ALA A 2 -27.14 23.35 5.72
N GLN A 3 -28.31 23.08 6.32
CA GLN A 3 -28.48 23.17 7.78
C GLN A 3 -27.67 22.13 8.56
N MET A 4 -27.56 20.89 8.05
CA MET A 4 -26.71 19.88 8.69
C MET A 4 -25.21 20.23 8.59
N GLY A 5 -24.79 20.83 7.47
CA GLY A 5 -23.41 21.30 7.28
C GLY A 5 -23.04 22.43 8.24
N VAL A 6 -23.93 23.42 8.41
CA VAL A 6 -23.75 24.52 9.36
C VAL A 6 -23.70 24.01 10.81
N SER A 7 -24.54 23.03 11.18
CA SER A 7 -24.51 22.45 12.53
C SER A 7 -23.24 21.64 12.81
N LEU A 8 -22.66 20.98 11.81
CA LEU A 8 -21.44 20.19 11.98
C LEU A 8 -20.22 21.11 12.15
N ILE A 9 -20.15 22.20 11.38
CA ILE A 9 -19.10 23.22 11.52
C ILE A 9 -19.19 23.90 12.90
N ALA A 10 -20.39 24.28 13.34
CA ALA A 10 -20.60 24.87 14.66
C ALA A 10 -20.25 23.90 15.80
N ALA A 11 -20.56 22.61 15.66
CA ALA A 11 -20.18 21.58 16.63
C ALA A 11 -18.64 21.44 16.73
N VAL A 12 -17.94 21.37 15.60
CA VAL A 12 -16.47 21.25 15.57
C VAL A 12 -15.78 22.49 16.18
N ALA A 13 -16.38 23.69 16.02
CA ALA A 13 -15.88 24.93 16.61
C ALA A 13 -16.09 25.02 18.14
N ALA A 14 -16.87 24.11 18.75
CA ALA A 14 -17.11 24.03 20.19
C ALA A 14 -16.72 22.65 20.77
N PRO A 15 -15.44 22.25 20.69
CA PRO A 15 -14.97 20.92 21.05
C PRO A 15 -15.12 20.57 22.53
N GLN A 16 -15.38 21.56 23.39
CA GLN A 16 -15.67 21.35 24.81
C GLN A 16 -17.06 20.74 25.06
N THR A 17 -17.98 20.80 24.10
CA THR A 17 -19.33 20.24 24.24
C THR A 17 -19.37 18.76 23.84
N ALA A 18 -20.29 17.97 24.39
CA ALA A 18 -20.43 16.56 24.02
C ALA A 18 -20.68 16.37 22.51
N LEU A 19 -21.48 17.26 21.89
CA LEU A 19 -21.71 17.27 20.45
C LEU A 19 -20.42 17.62 19.67
N GLY A 20 -19.65 18.60 20.15
CA GLY A 20 -18.39 18.98 19.53
C GLY A 20 -17.32 17.90 19.62
N GLN A 21 -17.19 17.23 20.77
CA GLN A 21 -16.29 16.08 20.91
C GLN A 21 -16.66 14.94 19.95
N THR A 22 -17.97 14.66 19.80
CA THR A 22 -18.47 13.64 18.87
C THR A 22 -18.20 14.03 17.41
N ALA A 23 -18.39 15.31 17.05
CA ALA A 23 -18.12 15.78 15.70
C ALA A 23 -16.63 15.70 15.35
N VAL A 24 -15.74 16.10 16.27
CA VAL A 24 -14.29 16.01 16.10
C VAL A 24 -13.83 14.55 16.00
N SER A 25 -14.36 13.65 16.82
CA SER A 25 -14.00 12.22 16.76
C SER A 25 -14.44 11.58 15.43
N LEU A 26 -15.65 11.89 14.96
CA LEU A 26 -16.16 11.39 13.69
C LEU A 26 -15.34 11.92 12.50
N LEU A 27 -14.90 13.18 12.54
CA LEU A 27 -13.96 13.72 11.56
C LEU A 27 -12.61 12.99 11.59
N GLY A 28 -12.09 12.68 12.78
CA GLY A 28 -10.86 11.90 12.94
C GLY A 28 -10.97 10.51 12.30
N VAL A 29 -12.07 9.80 12.55
CA VAL A 29 -12.37 8.51 11.91
C VAL A 29 -12.50 8.67 10.39
N GLY A 30 -13.24 9.69 9.93
CA GLY A 30 -13.41 9.97 8.51
C GLY A 30 -12.07 10.26 7.81
N ALA A 31 -11.19 11.06 8.42
CA ALA A 31 -9.86 11.35 7.89
C ALA A 31 -8.97 10.10 7.88
N GLN A 32 -9.03 9.28 8.94
CA GLN A 32 -8.27 8.03 9.02
C GLN A 32 -8.60 7.11 7.84
N TYR A 33 -9.88 6.75 7.65
CA TYR A 33 -10.26 5.79 6.62
C TYR A 33 -10.40 6.39 5.22
N GLY A 34 -10.71 7.69 5.11
CA GLY A 34 -10.93 8.37 3.84
C GLY A 34 -9.68 8.97 3.21
N VAL A 35 -8.65 9.28 4.00
CA VAL A 35 -7.44 9.97 3.50
C VAL A 35 -6.17 9.23 3.88
N ILE A 36 -5.96 8.99 5.18
CA ILE A 36 -4.69 8.46 5.71
C ILE A 36 -4.46 7.02 5.22
N MET A 37 -5.45 6.13 5.39
CA MET A 37 -5.32 4.72 5.05
C MET A 37 -5.16 4.49 3.54
N PRO A 38 -5.94 5.12 2.65
CA PRO A 38 -5.70 5.03 1.20
C PRO A 38 -4.31 5.53 0.79
N PHE A 39 -3.86 6.65 1.34
CA PHE A 39 -2.53 7.20 1.04
C PHE A 39 -1.40 6.26 1.49
N SER A 40 -1.51 5.69 2.70
CA SER A 40 -0.59 4.66 3.20
C SER A 40 -0.49 3.46 2.26
N ARG A 41 -1.63 2.96 1.76
CA ARG A 41 -1.65 1.84 0.80
C ARG A 41 -0.98 2.19 -0.52
N LEU A 42 -1.22 3.39 -1.06
CA LEU A 42 -0.57 3.86 -2.29
C LEU A 42 0.96 3.89 -2.15
N HIS A 43 1.47 4.37 -1.02
CA HIS A 43 2.91 4.40 -0.75
C HIS A 43 3.55 3.02 -0.69
N GLU A 44 2.84 2.03 -0.14
CA GLU A 44 3.31 0.65 -0.09
C GLU A 44 3.36 0.01 -1.48
N SER A 45 2.33 0.20 -2.31
CA SER A 45 2.35 -0.26 -3.70
C SER A 45 3.45 0.41 -4.52
N GLU A 46 3.69 1.72 -4.30
CA GLU A 46 4.80 2.43 -4.93
C GLU A 46 6.17 1.86 -4.48
N ALA A 47 6.34 1.59 -3.19
CA ALA A 47 7.56 1.01 -2.64
C ALA A 47 7.85 -0.38 -3.23
N ASP A 48 6.85 -1.24 -3.38
CA ASP A 48 6.99 -2.54 -4.03
C ASP A 48 7.43 -2.41 -5.49
N ASN A 49 6.79 -1.49 -6.22
CA ASN A 49 7.08 -1.28 -7.62
C ASN A 49 8.51 -0.78 -7.83
N ILE A 50 8.92 0.24 -7.06
CA ILE A 50 10.29 0.78 -7.09
C ILE A 50 11.28 -0.31 -6.67
N GLY A 51 10.98 -1.08 -5.63
CA GLY A 51 11.82 -2.18 -5.17
C GLY A 51 12.08 -3.23 -6.26
N ALA A 52 11.02 -3.70 -6.92
CA ALA A 52 11.13 -4.67 -8.02
C ALA A 52 11.92 -4.12 -9.22
N GLU A 53 11.73 -2.84 -9.58
CA GLU A 53 12.53 -2.19 -10.61
C GLU A 53 14.01 -2.07 -10.24
N LEU A 54 14.31 -1.75 -8.98
CA LEU A 54 15.70 -1.66 -8.49
C LEU A 54 16.37 -3.03 -8.49
N MET A 55 15.66 -4.08 -8.06
CA MET A 55 16.13 -5.48 -8.17
C MET A 55 16.50 -5.81 -9.62
N ALA A 56 15.58 -5.54 -10.55
CA ALA A 56 15.80 -5.77 -11.97
C ALA A 56 17.00 -4.97 -12.51
N LYS A 57 17.10 -3.67 -12.22
CA LYS A 57 18.23 -2.81 -12.65
C LYS A 57 19.58 -3.25 -12.08
N ALA A 58 19.58 -3.96 -10.96
CA ALA A 58 20.76 -4.61 -10.37
C ALA A 58 21.04 -6.01 -10.96
N GLY A 59 20.17 -6.53 -11.81
CA GLY A 59 20.29 -7.83 -12.47
C GLY A 59 19.69 -9.00 -11.68
N PHE A 60 19.03 -8.73 -10.54
CA PHE A 60 18.29 -9.75 -9.79
C PHE A 60 16.97 -10.06 -10.49
N ASP A 61 16.44 -11.27 -10.23
CA ASP A 61 15.13 -11.69 -10.72
C ASP A 61 14.01 -10.97 -9.95
N PRO A 62 13.26 -10.04 -10.59
CA PRO A 62 12.19 -9.31 -9.93
C PRO A 62 10.98 -10.18 -9.59
N THR A 63 10.87 -11.41 -10.14
CA THR A 63 9.77 -12.33 -9.82
C THR A 63 9.86 -12.89 -8.41
N GLU A 64 11.04 -12.83 -7.78
CA GLU A 64 11.21 -13.25 -6.38
C GLU A 64 10.45 -12.35 -5.40
N SER A 65 10.11 -11.10 -5.77
CA SER A 65 9.22 -10.24 -4.98
C SER A 65 7.80 -10.80 -4.89
N ILE A 66 7.28 -11.38 -5.99
CA ILE A 66 5.97 -12.06 -5.99
C ILE A 66 6.05 -13.30 -5.08
N ARG A 67 7.15 -14.06 -5.19
CA ARG A 67 7.37 -15.25 -4.36
C ARG A 67 7.41 -14.91 -2.86
N LEU A 68 8.03 -13.79 -2.49
CA LEU A 68 8.04 -13.30 -1.12
C LEU A 68 6.61 -13.10 -0.60
N TRP A 69 5.78 -12.36 -1.34
CA TRP A 69 4.40 -12.09 -0.93
C TRP A 69 3.52 -13.33 -0.89
N GLN A 70 3.72 -14.29 -1.80
CA GLN A 70 3.06 -15.59 -1.74
C GLN A 70 3.41 -16.37 -0.46
N LYS A 71 4.69 -16.36 -0.06
CA LYS A 71 5.13 -16.99 1.19
C LYS A 71 4.56 -16.29 2.42
N MET A 72 4.49 -14.95 2.41
CA MET A 72 3.89 -14.19 3.50
C MET A 72 2.40 -14.49 3.63
N ALA A 73 1.68 -14.58 2.52
CA ALA A 73 0.26 -14.95 2.50
C ALA A 73 0.01 -16.37 3.03
N GLN A 74 0.93 -17.29 2.79
CA GLN A 74 0.86 -18.64 3.37
C GLN A 74 1.16 -18.64 4.87
N ALA A 75 2.19 -17.88 5.29
CA ALA A 75 2.63 -17.81 6.67
C ALA A 75 1.58 -17.19 7.61
N SER A 76 0.77 -16.27 7.09
CA SER A 76 -0.28 -15.61 7.85
C SER A 76 -1.55 -16.43 8.06
N GLN A 77 -1.69 -17.59 7.40
CA GLN A 77 -2.84 -18.48 7.52
C GLN A 77 -4.19 -17.79 7.23
N GLY A 78 -4.20 -16.73 6.42
CA GLY A 78 -5.40 -15.94 6.13
C GLY A 78 -5.84 -14.99 7.25
N ALA A 79 -5.05 -14.82 8.31
CA ALA A 79 -5.32 -13.89 9.39
C ALA A 79 -4.95 -12.45 8.98
N HIS A 80 -5.83 -11.79 8.24
CA HIS A 80 -5.69 -10.37 7.92
C HIS A 80 -7.02 -9.64 8.07
N PRO A 81 -7.02 -8.43 8.65
CA PRO A 81 -8.19 -7.57 8.56
C PRO A 81 -8.50 -7.25 7.09
N PRO A 82 -9.77 -7.00 6.73
CA PRO A 82 -10.13 -6.50 5.41
C PRO A 82 -9.23 -5.32 5.00
N GLU A 83 -8.79 -5.27 3.74
CA GLU A 83 -7.83 -4.27 3.27
C GLU A 83 -8.26 -2.82 3.56
N PHE A 84 -9.56 -2.55 3.50
CA PHE A 84 -10.13 -1.24 3.84
C PHE A 84 -9.78 -0.80 5.28
N LEU A 85 -9.67 -1.74 6.21
CA LEU A 85 -9.32 -1.53 7.61
C LEU A 85 -7.80 -1.59 7.87
N SER A 86 -6.98 -1.81 6.84
CA SER A 86 -5.52 -1.97 6.94
C SER A 86 -4.76 -0.77 6.35
N THR A 87 -3.65 -0.40 6.99
CA THR A 87 -2.69 0.60 6.48
C THR A 87 -1.87 0.10 5.30
N HIS A 88 -1.81 -1.23 5.12
CA HIS A 88 -1.09 -1.89 4.04
C HIS A 88 -2.05 -2.62 3.10
N PRO A 89 -1.75 -2.69 1.79
CA PRO A 89 -2.55 -3.48 0.85
C PRO A 89 -2.53 -4.97 1.24
N SER A 90 -3.57 -5.72 0.84
CA SER A 90 -3.60 -7.15 1.07
C SER A 90 -2.51 -7.87 0.27
N HIS A 91 -2.10 -9.05 0.73
CA HIS A 91 -1.12 -9.83 -0.02
C HIS A 91 -1.56 -10.13 -1.46
N ALA A 92 -2.85 -10.35 -1.69
CA ALA A 92 -3.41 -10.58 -3.02
C ALA A 92 -3.23 -9.35 -3.93
N THR A 93 -3.60 -8.16 -3.44
CA THR A 93 -3.43 -6.89 -4.15
C THR A 93 -1.96 -6.64 -4.49
N ARG A 94 -1.04 -6.83 -3.53
CA ARG A 94 0.41 -6.66 -3.79
C ARG A 94 0.94 -7.63 -4.84
N ILE A 95 0.47 -8.89 -4.82
CA ILE A 95 0.83 -9.88 -5.83
C ILE A 95 0.32 -9.47 -7.21
N GLU A 96 -0.92 -9.00 -7.32
CA GLU A 96 -1.51 -8.54 -8.57
C GLU A 96 -0.76 -7.32 -9.15
N ASP A 97 -0.50 -6.31 -8.32
CA ASP A 97 0.26 -5.11 -8.69
C ASP A 97 1.65 -5.49 -9.22
N LEU A 98 2.36 -6.36 -8.50
CA LEU A 98 3.68 -6.83 -8.92
C LEU A 98 3.61 -7.64 -10.20
N GLN A 99 2.61 -8.51 -10.38
CA GLN A 99 2.40 -9.26 -11.63
C GLN A 99 2.20 -8.32 -12.82
N ALA A 100 1.42 -7.25 -12.65
CA ALA A 100 1.22 -6.23 -13.68
C ALA A 100 2.51 -5.47 -14.02
N LEU A 101 3.42 -5.29 -13.05
CA LEU A 101 4.73 -4.66 -13.26
C LEU A 101 5.74 -5.56 -13.99
N MET A 102 5.60 -6.88 -13.92
CA MET A 102 6.62 -7.83 -14.39
C MET A 102 7.11 -7.62 -15.83
N PRO A 103 6.27 -7.30 -16.83
CA PRO A 103 6.75 -7.03 -18.19
C PRO A 103 7.81 -5.92 -18.23
N LYS A 104 7.63 -4.84 -17.45
CA LYS A 104 8.60 -3.74 -17.34
C LYS A 104 9.85 -4.18 -16.57
N ALA A 105 9.68 -4.81 -15.41
CA ALA A 105 10.79 -5.21 -14.55
C ALA A 105 11.69 -6.25 -15.24
N LEU A 106 11.13 -7.24 -15.91
CA LEU A 106 11.90 -8.23 -16.67
C LEU A 106 12.69 -7.59 -17.82
N GLY A 107 12.11 -6.59 -18.50
CA GLY A 107 12.83 -5.80 -19.49
C GLY A 107 14.04 -5.06 -18.91
N LEU A 108 13.90 -4.46 -17.72
CA LEU A 108 15.01 -3.82 -17.00
C LEU A 108 16.09 -4.83 -16.59
N MET A 109 15.70 -6.03 -16.17
CA MET A 109 16.64 -7.10 -15.82
C MET A 109 17.44 -7.54 -17.05
N GLN A 110 16.77 -7.71 -18.20
CA GLN A 110 17.45 -8.07 -19.44
C GLN A 110 18.48 -7.02 -19.85
N GLN A 111 18.15 -5.73 -19.72
CA GLN A 111 19.09 -4.64 -19.95
C GLN A 111 20.27 -4.69 -18.97
N ALA A 112 20.02 -4.94 -17.68
CA ALA A 112 21.07 -5.09 -16.69
C ALA A 112 22.01 -6.27 -17.01
N HIS A 113 21.46 -7.40 -17.45
CA HIS A 113 22.23 -8.58 -17.86
C HIS A 113 23.08 -8.32 -19.11
N ALA A 114 22.53 -7.59 -20.09
CA ALA A 114 23.27 -7.15 -21.28
C ALA A 114 24.43 -6.20 -20.92
N ALA A 115 24.26 -5.39 -19.87
CA ALA A 115 25.31 -4.55 -19.28
C ALA A 115 26.28 -5.32 -18.34
N GLY A 116 26.20 -6.66 -18.29
CA GLY A 116 27.09 -7.50 -17.51
C GLY A 116 26.73 -7.66 -16.03
N LYS A 117 25.63 -7.06 -15.55
CA LYS A 117 25.15 -7.24 -14.17
C LYS A 117 24.43 -8.57 -14.05
N LYS A 118 25.13 -9.61 -13.62
CA LYS A 118 24.60 -10.97 -13.42
C LYS A 118 24.90 -11.45 -12.00
N PRO A 119 24.09 -11.05 -11.00
CA PRO A 119 24.31 -11.49 -9.63
C PRO A 119 24.24 -13.01 -9.53
N ARG A 120 25.25 -13.61 -8.88
CA ARG A 120 25.30 -15.05 -8.62
C ARG A 120 24.57 -15.35 -7.32
N CYS A 121 23.26 -15.57 -7.42
CA CYS A 121 22.46 -16.00 -6.28
C CYS A 121 22.65 -17.50 -6.05
N ILE A 122 23.42 -17.87 -5.03
CA ILE A 122 23.49 -19.25 -4.53
C ILE A 122 22.41 -19.37 -3.44
N LYS A 123 21.51 -20.35 -3.57
CA LYS A 123 20.46 -20.61 -2.59
C LYS A 123 20.99 -21.40 -1.40
#